data_AF-A0A164WTL9-F1
#
_entry.id   AF-A0A164WTL9-F1
#
_cell.length_a   1.000
_cell.length_b   1.000
_cell.length_c   1.000
_cell.angle_alpha   90.00
_cell.angle_beta   90.00
_cell.angle_gamma   90.00
#
_symmetry.space_group_name_H-M   'P 1'
#
loop_
_entity.id
_entity.type
_entity.pdbx_description
1 polymer ?
#
loop_
_entity_poly.entity_id
_entity_poly.type
_entity_poly.pdbx_seq_one_letter_code
_entity_poly.pdbx_strand_id
1 'polypeptide(L)'
;MESESSKRSLKRYKGGEETKEESPPEDDDYVPYVPVKERKKQKLTKLGRISQVKADADLKAKSSSENECNDEEEEDLQSVARKSNISLLSQHTELKKVAQAKKESAFEKQLKEEEKILESIAEKTALMGVAELARGIQYEDPIKTSWTPPRCILNMPRDYPDILRGKLSITVEGEDVPLPIPSFNAMKFPKGILVGLQKKGIKQPSPIQIQGLPTVLSGRDMIGIAFTGSGKTLVFVLPIVVFSLEQELKMPFLPNEGPFGLIVCPSRELAKQILETVEHFSDCLAQHGMPRIKSCLIIGGTPVNQSLESINRGVHIIVATPGRLMDMLDKKMIKLDVCRYLCMDEADRMIDMGFEEDIRTIFSYFKVISIYTTFIYFIYFFYVNY
;
A
#
# COMPACT_ATOMS: atom_id res chain seq x y z
N MET A 1 35.58 -22.50 58.35
CA MET A 1 36.94 -22.32 57.82
C MET A 1 36.82 -21.61 56.49
N GLU A 2 36.86 -20.28 56.57
CA GLU A 2 37.28 -19.35 55.52
C GLU A 2 38.74 -19.70 55.14
N SER A 3 39.39 -19.33 54.04
CA SER A 3 39.15 -18.44 52.90
C SER A 3 40.36 -18.60 51.95
N GLU A 4 40.28 -17.91 50.81
CA GLU A 4 41.39 -17.20 50.15
C GLU A 4 42.18 -17.80 48.97
N SER A 5 42.49 -16.84 48.11
CA SER A 5 42.86 -16.87 46.70
C SER A 5 44.32 -17.25 46.42
N SER A 6 44.57 -17.91 45.29
CA SER A 6 45.92 -18.14 44.76
C SER A 6 46.19 -17.28 43.53
N LYS A 7 47.04 -16.25 43.69
CA LYS A 7 47.84 -15.65 42.60
C LYS A 7 48.86 -16.69 42.12
N ARG A 8 49.17 -16.75 40.83
CA ARG A 8 50.51 -17.20 40.37
C ARG A 8 50.88 -16.68 38.99
N SER A 9 52.15 -16.32 38.93
CA SER A 9 52.90 -15.56 37.95
C SER A 9 53.51 -16.41 36.83
N LEU A 10 53.77 -15.72 35.73
CA LEU A 10 54.47 -16.07 34.48
C LEU A 10 55.59 -17.12 34.57
N LYS A 11 55.65 -18.01 33.56
CA LYS A 11 56.88 -18.65 33.10
C LYS A 11 56.94 -18.71 31.57
N ARG A 12 58.07 -18.20 31.09
CA ARG A 12 58.61 -18.08 29.73
C ARG A 12 59.00 -19.45 29.18
N TYR A 13 58.82 -19.69 27.88
CA TYR A 13 59.60 -20.69 27.14
C TYR A 13 60.09 -20.10 25.80
N LYS A 14 61.30 -20.52 25.44
CA LYS A 14 62.20 -20.03 24.40
C LYS A 14 62.59 -21.24 23.55
N GLY A 15 62.79 -21.05 22.25
CA GLY A 15 63.41 -22.02 21.32
C GLY A 15 62.73 -21.96 19.95
N GLY A 16 63.41 -21.90 18.81
CA GLY A 16 64.84 -21.91 18.45
C GLY A 16 64.97 -22.18 16.94
N GLU A 17 65.99 -21.56 16.31
CA GLU A 17 66.68 -21.93 15.03
C GLU A 17 65.86 -21.99 13.72
N GLU A 18 66.31 -21.58 12.53
CA GLU A 18 67.52 -20.99 11.93
C GLU A 18 67.12 -20.57 10.50
N THR A 19 67.53 -19.40 9.98
CA THR A 19 68.10 -19.21 8.62
C THR A 19 68.38 -17.73 8.29
N LYS A 20 69.65 -17.51 7.94
CA LYS A 20 70.33 -16.53 7.07
C LYS A 20 69.65 -15.20 6.67
N GLU A 21 70.47 -14.17 6.88
CA GLU A 21 70.45 -12.77 6.44
C GLU A 21 69.74 -12.47 5.11
N GLU A 22 68.66 -11.70 5.20
CA GLU A 22 68.33 -10.63 4.24
C GLU A 22 68.02 -9.37 5.06
N SER A 23 68.60 -8.24 4.64
CA SER A 23 68.41 -6.90 5.22
C SER A 23 66.93 -6.50 5.31
N PRO A 24 66.40 -6.01 6.46
CA PRO A 24 65.02 -5.55 6.52
C PRO A 24 64.86 -4.21 5.79
N PRO A 25 63.71 -3.97 5.14
CA PRO A 25 63.50 -2.80 4.30
C PRO A 25 63.39 -1.55 5.17
N GLU A 26 63.75 -0.40 4.61
CA GLU A 26 63.36 0.91 5.16
C GLU A 26 61.82 0.99 5.15
N ASP A 27 61.20 0.63 6.27
CA ASP A 27 59.76 0.72 6.47
C ASP A 27 59.40 2.20 6.72
N ASP A 28 59.33 2.95 5.64
CA ASP A 28 59.04 4.39 5.57
C ASP A 28 57.55 4.73 5.85
N ASP A 29 56.79 3.79 6.42
CA ASP A 29 55.33 3.87 6.59
C ASP A 29 54.89 3.91 8.07
N TYR A 30 55.70 4.52 8.93
CA TYR A 30 55.26 4.87 10.28
C TYR A 30 54.24 6.01 10.24
N VAL A 31 52.95 5.68 10.34
CA VAL A 31 51.87 6.66 10.47
C VAL A 31 51.68 7.03 11.96
N PRO A 32 51.95 8.28 12.38
CA PRO A 32 51.79 8.69 13.77
C PRO A 32 50.35 8.49 14.25
N TYR A 33 50.17 7.97 15.47
CA TYR A 33 48.84 7.76 16.04
C TYR A 33 48.12 9.11 16.26
N VAL A 34 47.07 9.34 15.46
CA VAL A 34 46.19 10.52 15.61
C VAL A 34 45.04 10.20 16.58
N PRO A 35 44.88 10.95 17.69
CA PRO A 35 43.77 10.79 18.64
C PRO A 35 42.39 10.83 17.98
N VAL A 36 41.46 10.03 18.48
CA VAL A 36 40.12 9.83 17.87
C VAL A 36 39.34 11.15 17.68
N LYS A 37 39.56 12.12 18.57
CA LYS A 37 38.95 13.46 18.50
C LYS A 37 39.39 14.25 17.26
N GLU A 38 40.67 14.13 16.88
CA GLU A 38 41.21 14.78 15.68
C GLU A 38 40.77 14.05 14.42
N ARG A 39 40.65 12.71 14.47
CA ARG A 39 40.08 11.91 13.37
C ARG A 39 38.63 12.28 13.05
N LYS A 40 37.80 12.56 14.07
CA LYS A 40 36.43 13.08 13.88
C LYS A 40 36.43 14.47 13.26
N LYS A 41 37.33 15.36 13.70
CA LYS A 41 37.46 16.72 13.16
C LYS A 41 37.90 16.71 11.70
N GLN A 42 38.85 15.85 11.35
CA GLN A 42 39.34 15.68 9.97
C GLN A 42 38.28 15.05 9.04
N LYS A 43 37.45 14.12 9.54
CA LYS A 43 36.31 13.60 8.76
C LYS A 43 35.28 14.69 8.47
N LEU A 44 34.94 15.51 9.47
CA LEU A 44 34.02 16.63 9.30
C LEU A 44 34.52 17.67 8.31
N THR A 45 35.80 18.03 8.35
CA THR A 45 36.39 18.98 7.38
C THR A 45 36.49 18.38 5.97
N LYS A 46 36.76 17.08 5.85
CA LYS A 46 36.76 16.37 4.56
C LYS A 46 35.36 16.28 3.94
N LEU A 47 34.33 15.99 4.75
CA LEU A 47 32.92 16.04 4.34
C LEU A 47 32.48 17.44 3.93
N GLY A 48 32.95 18.49 4.63
CA GLY A 48 32.71 19.88 4.27
C GLY A 48 33.34 20.27 2.93
N ARG A 49 34.60 19.88 2.68
CA ARG A 49 35.28 20.12 1.39
C ARG A 49 34.62 19.38 0.22
N ILE A 50 34.18 18.14 0.43
CA ILE A 50 33.47 17.37 -0.61
C ILE A 50 32.14 18.04 -0.99
N SER A 51 31.45 18.64 -0.01
CA SER A 51 30.21 19.39 -0.27
C SER A 51 30.46 20.68 -1.05
N GLN A 52 31.58 21.37 -0.81
CA GLN A 52 31.97 22.56 -1.59
C GLN A 52 32.36 22.21 -3.03
N VAL A 53 33.14 21.15 -3.24
CA VAL A 53 33.53 20.72 -4.60
C VAL A 53 32.31 20.24 -5.40
N LYS A 54 31.32 19.63 -4.74
CA LYS A 54 30.06 19.23 -5.38
C LYS A 54 29.22 20.45 -5.76
N ALA A 55 29.17 21.48 -4.91
CA ALA A 55 28.51 22.75 -5.21
C ALA A 55 29.19 23.51 -6.37
N ASP A 56 30.52 23.49 -6.46
CA ASP A 56 31.27 24.13 -7.55
C ASP A 56 31.13 23.36 -8.89
N ALA A 57 30.91 22.04 -8.84
CA ALA A 57 30.65 21.22 -10.02
C ALA A 57 29.24 21.47 -10.60
N ASP A 58 28.24 21.68 -9.74
CA ASP A 58 26.87 21.96 -10.17
C ASP A 58 26.69 23.37 -10.77
N LEU A 59 27.57 24.32 -10.42
CA LEU A 59 27.57 25.69 -10.98
C LEU A 59 28.10 25.78 -12.43
N LYS A 60 28.87 24.78 -12.90
CA LYS A 60 29.45 24.77 -14.25
C LYS A 60 28.56 24.10 -15.30
N ALA A 61 27.52 23.39 -14.89
CA ALA A 61 26.65 22.61 -15.79
C ALA A 61 25.38 23.36 -16.25
N LYS A 62 25.12 24.58 -15.74
CA LYS A 62 23.88 25.35 -16.03
C LYS A 62 23.99 26.46 -17.09
N SER A 63 25.07 26.55 -17.87
CA SER A 63 25.13 27.51 -19.00
C SER A 63 24.84 26.86 -20.36
N SER A 64 23.57 26.55 -20.64
CA SER A 64 23.04 26.43 -22.01
C SER A 64 21.51 26.32 -22.02
N SER A 65 20.89 27.27 -22.74
CA SER A 65 19.51 27.36 -23.28
C SER A 65 18.32 27.70 -22.35
N GLU A 66 17.99 29.00 -22.37
CA GLU A 66 16.71 29.70 -22.59
C GLU A 66 15.34 29.19 -22.07
N ASN A 67 14.73 30.11 -21.29
CA ASN A 67 13.33 30.57 -21.19
C ASN A 67 12.34 30.04 -20.12
N GLU A 68 12.11 30.96 -19.16
CA GLU A 68 10.86 31.45 -18.51
C GLU A 68 10.01 30.49 -17.66
N CYS A 69 10.03 30.68 -16.33
CA CYS A 69 8.93 31.31 -15.55
C CYS A 69 9.14 31.13 -14.02
N ASN A 70 8.90 32.20 -13.25
CA ASN A 70 8.82 32.36 -11.78
C ASN A 70 10.10 32.58 -10.95
N ASP A 71 10.55 33.84 -10.96
CA ASP A 71 11.60 34.44 -10.13
C ASP A 71 11.11 34.89 -8.73
N GLU A 72 10.56 34.00 -7.90
CA GLU A 72 10.27 34.34 -6.48
C GLU A 72 10.86 33.38 -5.44
N GLU A 73 11.53 32.28 -5.83
CA GLU A 73 11.99 31.27 -4.87
C GLU A 73 13.52 31.14 -4.71
N GLU A 74 14.35 31.87 -5.46
CA GLU A 74 15.82 31.79 -5.33
C GLU A 74 16.49 32.90 -4.49
N GLU A 75 15.78 33.96 -4.08
CA GLU A 75 16.41 35.08 -3.35
C GLU A 75 16.65 34.83 -1.85
N ASP A 76 16.01 33.84 -1.22
CA ASP A 76 16.04 33.70 0.25
C ASP A 76 17.19 32.83 0.82
N LEU A 77 18.06 32.26 -0.04
CA LEU A 77 19.17 31.41 0.40
C LEU A 77 20.56 32.07 0.37
N GLN A 78 20.69 33.28 -0.17
CA GLN A 78 21.95 34.03 -0.18
C GLN A 78 22.06 35.10 0.91
N SER A 79 20.99 35.39 1.66
CA SER A 79 20.98 36.47 2.67
C SER A 79 21.42 36.05 4.09
N VAL A 80 21.60 34.75 4.37
CA VAL A 80 21.94 34.26 5.73
C VAL A 80 23.43 33.92 5.89
N ALA A 81 24.22 33.90 4.81
CA ALA A 81 25.62 33.45 4.86
C ALA A 81 26.65 34.48 5.40
N ARG A 82 26.24 35.71 5.77
CA ARG A 82 27.17 36.71 6.33
C ARG A 82 26.53 37.55 7.45
N LYS A 83 26.33 36.95 8.62
CA LYS A 83 26.20 37.70 9.89
C LYS A 83 27.24 37.20 10.88
N SER A 84 28.43 37.81 10.83
CA SER A 84 29.62 37.37 11.57
C SER A 84 29.63 37.74 13.06
N ASN A 85 28.53 38.21 13.65
CA ASN A 85 28.48 38.65 15.05
C ASN A 85 27.36 37.99 15.90
N ILE A 86 26.81 36.85 15.47
CA ILE A 86 25.71 36.18 16.19
C ILE A 86 26.20 34.87 16.81
N SER A 87 25.87 34.63 18.07
CA SER A 87 26.27 33.43 18.82
C SER A 87 25.88 32.13 18.10
N LEU A 88 26.75 31.12 18.14
CA LEU A 88 26.50 29.80 17.56
C LEU A 88 25.22 29.15 18.12
N LEU A 89 24.86 29.49 19.36
CA LEU A 89 23.65 28.99 20.04
C LEU A 89 22.38 29.59 19.42
N SER A 90 22.39 30.89 19.08
CA SER A 90 21.28 31.57 18.41
C SER A 90 21.08 31.10 16.97
N GLN A 91 22.18 30.86 16.23
CA GLN A 91 22.10 30.28 14.88
C GLN A 91 21.45 28.89 14.89
N HIS A 92 21.79 28.05 15.87
CA HIS A 92 21.19 26.73 16.02
C HIS A 92 19.69 26.80 16.38
N THR A 93 19.28 27.76 17.20
CA THR A 93 17.85 27.97 17.50
C THR A 93 17.07 28.47 16.29
N GLU A 94 17.65 29.35 15.47
CA GLU A 94 17.03 29.83 14.23
C GLU A 94 16.92 28.71 13.20
N LEU A 95 17.98 27.93 12.98
CA LEU A 95 17.93 26.77 12.08
C LEU A 95 16.90 25.73 12.53
N LYS A 96 16.75 25.51 13.85
CA LYS A 96 15.72 24.62 14.39
C LYS A 96 14.30 25.15 14.15
N LYS A 97 14.08 26.47 14.31
CA LYS A 97 12.81 27.12 14.00
C LYS A 97 12.47 27.05 12.52
N VAL A 98 13.44 27.31 11.65
CA VAL A 98 13.26 27.20 10.18
C VAL A 98 12.96 25.75 9.78
N ALA A 99 13.63 24.76 10.36
CA ALA A 99 13.35 23.35 10.10
C ALA A 99 11.97 22.91 10.62
N GLN A 100 11.50 23.46 11.74
CA GLN A 100 10.14 23.23 12.24
C GLN A 100 9.09 23.90 11.35
N ALA A 101 9.29 25.17 10.97
CA ALA A 101 8.40 25.88 10.05
C ALA A 101 8.33 25.20 8.67
N LYS A 102 9.44 24.64 8.17
CA LYS A 102 9.44 23.83 6.93
C LYS A 102 8.66 22.53 7.07
N LYS A 103 8.72 21.86 8.24
CA LYS A 103 7.92 20.66 8.51
C LYS A 103 6.44 20.99 8.64
N GLU A 104 6.11 22.09 9.29
CA GLU A 104 4.74 22.60 9.42
C GLU A 104 4.18 23.00 8.04
N SER A 105 4.97 23.68 7.20
CA SER A 105 4.59 24.01 5.82
C SER A 105 4.38 22.78 4.93
N ALA A 106 5.24 21.75 5.04
CA ALA A 106 5.07 20.51 4.29
C ALA A 106 3.82 19.74 4.73
N PHE A 107 3.54 19.73 6.03
CA PHE A 107 2.34 19.11 6.60
C PHE A 107 1.06 19.84 6.18
N GLU A 108 1.07 21.16 6.15
CA GLU A 108 -0.08 21.98 5.72
C GLU A 108 -0.39 21.80 4.23
N LYS A 109 0.65 21.65 3.38
CA LYS A 109 0.47 21.29 1.97
C LYS A 109 -0.18 19.92 1.81
N GLN A 110 0.28 18.92 2.58
CA GLN A 110 -0.33 17.58 2.59
C GLN A 110 -1.80 17.61 3.01
N LEU A 111 -2.14 18.37 4.05
CA LEU A 111 -3.52 18.48 4.54
C LEU A 111 -4.45 19.11 3.51
N LYS A 112 -4.01 20.20 2.85
CA LYS A 112 -4.77 20.87 1.78
C LYS A 112 -4.94 19.97 0.55
N GLU A 113 -3.94 19.16 0.23
CA GLU A 113 -4.03 18.16 -0.84
C GLU A 113 -5.02 17.05 -0.48
N GLU A 114 -4.98 16.54 0.76
CA GLU A 114 -5.94 15.55 1.28
C GLU A 114 -7.39 16.08 1.27
N GLU A 115 -7.62 17.33 1.70
CA GLU A 115 -8.95 17.97 1.66
C GLU A 115 -9.47 18.13 0.24
N LYS A 116 -8.62 18.57 -0.70
CA LYS A 116 -8.99 18.70 -2.11
C LYS A 116 -9.31 17.35 -2.75
N ILE A 117 -8.61 16.29 -2.34
CA ILE A 117 -8.90 14.91 -2.75
C ILE A 117 -10.30 14.53 -2.23
N LEU A 118 -10.58 14.75 -0.95
CA LEU A 118 -11.87 14.44 -0.34
C LEU A 118 -13.04 15.15 -1.05
N GLU A 119 -12.86 16.44 -1.37
CA GLU A 119 -13.86 17.25 -2.06
C GLU A 119 -14.11 16.75 -3.49
N SER A 120 -13.05 16.47 -4.25
CA SER A 120 -13.17 15.91 -5.60
C SER A 120 -13.78 14.50 -5.62
N ILE A 121 -13.61 13.73 -4.54
CA ILE A 121 -14.26 12.42 -4.36
C ILE A 121 -15.74 12.60 -4.08
N ALA A 122 -16.12 13.53 -3.20
CA ALA A 122 -17.51 13.81 -2.87
C ALA A 122 -18.32 14.26 -4.11
N GLU A 123 -17.70 15.04 -4.99
CA GLU A 123 -18.31 15.44 -6.27
C GLU A 123 -18.41 14.25 -7.25
N LYS A 124 -17.38 13.40 -7.32
CA LYS A 124 -17.33 12.23 -8.22
C LYS A 124 -18.07 11.00 -7.69
N THR A 125 -18.45 10.96 -6.42
CA THR A 125 -19.39 9.95 -5.88
C THR A 125 -20.78 10.04 -6.50
N ALA A 126 -21.05 11.04 -7.35
CA ALA A 126 -22.16 11.08 -8.31
C ALA A 126 -22.06 10.05 -9.46
N LEU A 127 -21.28 8.98 -9.28
CA LEU A 127 -21.28 7.78 -10.12
C LEU A 127 -22.44 6.82 -9.79
N MET A 128 -23.45 7.27 -9.04
CA MET A 128 -24.73 6.58 -8.98
C MET A 128 -25.29 6.50 -10.42
N GLY A 129 -25.75 5.32 -10.83
CA GLY A 129 -26.21 5.12 -12.20
C GLY A 129 -27.36 6.09 -12.52
N VAL A 130 -27.38 6.66 -13.73
CA VAL A 130 -28.47 7.57 -14.17
C VAL A 130 -29.85 6.90 -14.01
N ALA A 131 -29.91 5.57 -14.15
CA ALA A 131 -31.11 4.76 -13.93
C ALA A 131 -31.47 4.55 -12.44
N GLU A 132 -30.52 4.61 -11.52
CA GLU A 132 -30.74 4.47 -10.07
C GLU A 132 -31.23 5.78 -9.46
N LEU A 133 -30.61 6.90 -9.86
CA LEU A 133 -31.07 8.26 -9.59
C LEU A 133 -32.51 8.48 -10.06
N ALA A 134 -32.82 8.01 -11.28
CA ALA A 134 -34.17 8.13 -11.85
C ALA A 134 -35.22 7.21 -11.19
N ARG A 135 -34.80 6.15 -10.49
CA ARG A 135 -35.69 5.19 -9.81
C ARG A 135 -35.76 5.37 -8.29
N GLY A 136 -34.98 6.27 -7.70
CA GLY A 136 -34.96 6.52 -6.25
C GLY A 136 -34.51 5.31 -5.43
N ILE A 137 -33.65 4.45 -5.99
CA ILE A 137 -33.18 3.24 -5.31
C ILE A 137 -32.14 3.65 -4.27
N GLN A 138 -32.47 3.50 -2.98
CA GLN A 138 -31.51 3.58 -1.89
C GLN A 138 -31.05 2.15 -1.54
N TYR A 139 -29.74 1.93 -1.57
CA TYR A 139 -29.13 0.68 -1.11
C TYR A 139 -28.98 0.76 0.41
N GLU A 140 -29.98 0.28 1.14
CA GLU A 140 -30.02 0.51 2.60
C GLU A 140 -29.30 -0.57 3.43
N ASP A 141 -29.22 -1.83 2.95
CA ASP A 141 -28.66 -2.91 3.76
C ASP A 141 -27.25 -3.35 3.27
N PRO A 142 -26.23 -3.32 4.14
CA PRO A 142 -24.92 -3.93 3.88
C PRO A 142 -25.03 -5.44 3.58
N ILE A 143 -24.05 -6.00 2.87
CA ILE A 143 -23.97 -7.45 2.69
C ILE A 143 -23.87 -8.13 4.05
N LYS A 144 -24.76 -9.09 4.30
CA LYS A 144 -24.76 -9.88 5.53
C LYS A 144 -23.60 -10.88 5.49
N THR A 145 -22.55 -10.61 6.24
CA THR A 145 -21.40 -11.51 6.35
C THR A 145 -21.52 -12.42 7.57
N SER A 146 -20.91 -13.61 7.51
CA SER A 146 -20.77 -14.48 8.70
C SER A 146 -19.63 -14.03 9.62
N TRP A 147 -18.85 -13.03 9.21
CA TRP A 147 -17.68 -12.61 9.92
C TRP A 147 -18.05 -11.74 11.12
N THR A 148 -17.41 -12.02 12.25
CA THR A 148 -17.54 -11.21 13.46
C THR A 148 -16.16 -10.90 14.02
N PRO A 149 -15.92 -9.67 14.50
CA PRO A 149 -14.68 -9.34 15.18
C PRO A 149 -14.39 -10.32 16.33
N PRO A 150 -13.13 -10.68 16.59
CA PRO A 150 -12.79 -11.52 17.74
C PRO A 150 -13.08 -10.77 19.05
N ARG A 151 -13.44 -11.51 20.10
CA ARG A 151 -13.77 -10.96 21.43
C ARG A 151 -12.64 -10.12 22.02
N CYS A 152 -11.38 -10.47 21.76
CA CYS A 152 -10.23 -9.72 22.23
C CYS A 152 -10.15 -8.30 21.64
N ILE A 153 -10.62 -8.09 20.41
CA ILE A 153 -10.68 -6.76 19.78
C ILE A 153 -11.87 -5.98 20.34
N LEU A 154 -13.03 -6.63 20.51
CA LEU A 154 -14.24 -5.99 21.07
C LEU A 154 -14.08 -5.53 22.53
N ASN A 155 -13.28 -6.26 23.31
CA ASN A 155 -13.04 -5.96 24.72
C ASN A 155 -11.88 -4.96 24.94
N MET A 156 -11.31 -4.38 23.88
CA MET A 156 -10.23 -3.41 24.04
C MET A 156 -10.74 -2.09 24.63
N PRO A 157 -9.86 -1.32 25.33
CA PRO A 157 -10.18 0.02 25.78
C PRO A 157 -10.67 0.90 24.63
N ARG A 158 -11.65 1.77 24.90
CA ARG A 158 -12.28 2.62 23.88
C ARG A 158 -11.31 3.54 23.15
N ASP A 159 -10.21 3.93 23.81
CA ASP A 159 -9.22 4.85 23.24
C ASP A 159 -8.18 4.12 22.37
N TYR A 160 -8.07 2.79 22.47
CA TYR A 160 -7.06 2.02 21.76
C TYR A 160 -7.16 2.15 20.22
N PRO A 161 -8.34 2.09 19.59
CA PRO A 161 -8.49 2.32 18.15
C PRO A 161 -7.89 3.64 17.68
N ASP A 162 -8.15 4.72 18.40
CA ASP A 162 -7.71 6.06 18.01
C ASP A 162 -6.21 6.24 18.22
N ILE A 163 -5.66 5.64 19.29
CA ILE A 163 -4.21 5.55 19.48
C ILE A 163 -3.55 4.77 18.34
N LEU A 164 -4.14 3.64 17.93
CA LEU A 164 -3.61 2.81 16.85
C LEU A 164 -3.67 3.53 15.50
N ARG A 165 -4.80 4.20 15.22
CA ARG A 165 -4.98 5.04 14.02
C ARG A 165 -3.98 6.18 13.97
N GLY A 166 -3.83 6.93 15.07
CA GLY A 166 -2.86 8.01 15.18
C GLY A 166 -1.42 7.54 15.01
N LYS A 167 -1.07 6.37 15.56
CA LYS A 167 0.27 5.77 15.39
C LYS A 167 0.57 5.36 13.94
N LEU A 168 -0.44 4.92 13.20
CA LEU A 168 -0.31 4.40 11.84
C LEU A 168 -0.71 5.42 10.77
N SER A 169 -0.99 6.67 11.15
CA SER A 169 -1.48 7.74 10.27
C SER A 169 -2.70 7.29 9.45
N ILE A 170 -3.66 6.65 10.12
CA ILE A 170 -4.92 6.22 9.51
C ILE A 170 -5.99 7.26 9.86
N THR A 171 -6.52 7.93 8.85
CA THR A 171 -7.72 8.77 8.97
C THR A 171 -8.94 7.95 8.57
N VAL A 172 -10.04 8.10 9.31
CA VAL A 172 -11.31 7.41 9.03
C VAL A 172 -12.46 8.40 9.07
N GLU A 173 -13.37 8.25 8.12
CA GLU A 173 -14.61 9.01 8.04
C GLU A 173 -15.77 8.04 7.81
N GLY A 174 -16.94 8.35 8.38
CA GLY A 174 -18.14 7.52 8.29
C GLY A 174 -18.70 7.13 9.66
N GLU A 175 -19.89 6.54 9.65
CA GLU A 175 -20.63 6.14 10.84
C GLU A 175 -20.25 4.72 11.27
N ASP A 176 -20.09 4.44 12.57
CA ASP A 176 -19.87 3.08 13.10
C ASP A 176 -18.69 2.32 12.45
N VAL A 177 -17.56 3.00 12.25
CA VAL A 177 -16.35 2.42 11.64
C VAL A 177 -15.82 1.22 12.43
N PRO A 178 -15.63 0.04 11.81
CA PRO A 178 -15.09 -1.13 12.50
C PRO A 178 -13.71 -0.91 13.12
N LEU A 179 -13.45 -1.65 14.21
CA LEU A 179 -12.20 -1.54 14.97
C LEU A 179 -11.00 -2.00 14.11
N PRO A 180 -9.88 -1.26 14.11
CA PRO A 180 -8.66 -1.66 13.41
C PRO A 180 -8.06 -2.92 14.02
N ILE A 181 -7.65 -3.88 13.18
CA ILE A 181 -7.10 -5.17 13.63
C ILE A 181 -5.62 -5.28 13.19
N PRO A 182 -4.64 -5.31 14.12
CA PRO A 182 -3.21 -5.24 13.77
C PRO A 182 -2.59 -6.58 13.30
N SER A 183 -3.38 -7.66 13.17
CA SER A 183 -2.86 -8.98 12.82
C SER A 183 -3.84 -9.80 11.97
N PHE A 184 -3.34 -10.41 10.89
CA PHE A 184 -4.12 -11.33 10.06
C PHE A 184 -4.71 -12.51 10.84
N ASN A 185 -4.00 -13.00 11.86
CA ASN A 185 -4.49 -14.08 12.72
C ASN A 185 -5.73 -13.64 13.52
N ALA A 186 -5.75 -12.40 14.00
CA ALA A 186 -6.89 -11.84 14.72
C ALA A 186 -8.09 -11.57 13.80
N MET A 187 -7.87 -11.38 12.50
CA MET A 187 -8.94 -11.22 11.50
C MET A 187 -9.70 -12.52 11.19
N LYS A 188 -9.35 -13.66 11.80
CA LYS A 188 -10.04 -14.96 11.65
C LYS A 188 -10.07 -15.50 10.20
N PHE A 189 -9.03 -15.26 9.41
CA PHE A 189 -8.94 -15.85 8.07
C PHE A 189 -8.80 -17.38 8.10
N PRO A 190 -9.31 -18.10 7.08
CA PRO A 190 -9.06 -19.53 6.93
C PRO A 190 -7.55 -19.85 6.88
N LYS A 191 -7.17 -21.05 7.36
CA LYS A 191 -5.75 -21.47 7.42
C LYS A 191 -5.03 -21.36 6.07
N GLY A 192 -5.70 -21.72 4.97
CA GLY A 192 -5.13 -21.62 3.63
C GLY A 192 -4.74 -20.19 3.24
N ILE A 193 -5.52 -19.18 3.64
CA ILE A 193 -5.19 -17.77 3.42
C ILE A 193 -3.97 -17.35 4.24
N LEU A 194 -3.92 -17.73 5.53
CA LEU A 194 -2.78 -17.40 6.39
C LEU A 194 -1.47 -18.02 5.88
N VAL A 195 -1.52 -19.26 5.38
CA VAL A 195 -0.36 -19.90 4.73
C VAL A 195 -0.01 -19.20 3.41
N GLY A 196 -1.01 -18.81 2.63
CA GLY A 196 -0.80 -18.03 1.40
C GLY A 196 -0.09 -16.71 1.65
N LEU A 197 -0.44 -16.00 2.73
CA LEU A 197 0.22 -14.77 3.16
C LEU A 197 1.68 -15.02 3.55
N GLN A 198 1.94 -16.09 4.33
CA GLN A 198 3.31 -16.48 4.70
C GLN A 198 4.16 -16.84 3.49
N LYS A 199 3.61 -17.57 2.50
CA LYS A 199 4.30 -17.92 1.25
C LYS A 199 4.70 -16.69 0.43
N LYS A 200 3.87 -15.64 0.44
CA LYS A 200 4.20 -14.33 -0.17
C LYS A 200 5.13 -13.46 0.71
N GLY A 201 5.56 -13.95 1.87
CA GLY A 201 6.43 -13.20 2.80
C GLY A 201 5.71 -12.11 3.60
N ILE A 202 4.37 -12.10 3.59
CA ILE A 202 3.55 -11.06 4.21
C ILE A 202 3.25 -11.46 5.65
N LYS A 203 4.03 -10.89 6.59
CA LYS A 203 3.96 -11.25 8.02
C LYS A 203 2.96 -10.40 8.82
N GLN A 204 2.81 -9.14 8.45
CA GLN A 204 1.97 -8.18 9.16
C GLN A 204 1.16 -7.35 8.16
N PRO A 205 -0.09 -6.97 8.51
CA PRO A 205 -0.90 -6.13 7.65
C PRO A 205 -0.35 -4.71 7.58
N SER A 206 -0.46 -4.08 6.42
CA SER A 206 -0.17 -2.66 6.23
C SER A 206 -1.25 -1.78 6.88
N PRO A 207 -1.01 -0.46 7.07
CA PRO A 207 -2.01 0.44 7.67
C PRO A 207 -3.39 0.38 6.99
N ILE A 208 -3.43 0.40 5.65
CA ILE A 208 -4.69 0.30 4.90
C ILE A 208 -5.37 -1.07 5.08
N GLN A 209 -4.62 -2.15 5.28
CA GLN A 209 -5.17 -3.48 5.56
C GLN A 209 -5.70 -3.59 6.99
N ILE A 210 -5.05 -2.94 7.96
CA ILE A 210 -5.43 -2.96 9.38
C ILE A 210 -6.84 -2.40 9.58
N GLN A 211 -7.18 -1.33 8.86
CA GLN A 211 -8.50 -0.71 8.93
C GLN A 211 -9.43 -1.25 7.84
N GLY A 212 -8.95 -1.46 6.61
CA GLY A 212 -9.80 -1.80 5.48
C GLY A 212 -10.31 -3.24 5.48
N LEU A 213 -9.50 -4.21 5.91
CA LEU A 213 -9.95 -5.60 5.98
C LEU A 213 -11.13 -5.80 6.95
N PRO A 214 -11.10 -5.32 8.21
CA PRO A 214 -12.26 -5.46 9.09
C PRO A 214 -13.48 -4.67 8.58
N THR A 215 -13.28 -3.55 7.89
CA THR A 215 -14.38 -2.81 7.24
C THR A 215 -15.09 -3.67 6.19
N VAL A 216 -14.34 -4.20 5.23
CA VAL A 216 -14.90 -5.03 4.15
C VAL A 216 -15.46 -6.35 4.68
N LEU A 217 -14.76 -7.00 5.62
CA LEU A 217 -15.23 -8.26 6.23
C LEU A 217 -16.54 -8.08 7.01
N SER A 218 -16.80 -6.87 7.54
CA SER A 218 -18.07 -6.53 8.17
C SER A 218 -19.20 -6.26 7.17
N GLY A 219 -18.93 -6.37 5.87
CA GLY A 219 -19.90 -6.14 4.80
C GLY A 219 -20.14 -4.68 4.47
N ARG A 220 -19.28 -3.77 4.94
CA ARG A 220 -19.43 -2.34 4.73
C ARG A 220 -18.80 -1.90 3.42
N ASP A 221 -19.47 -0.98 2.76
CA ASP A 221 -18.90 -0.21 1.66
C ASP A 221 -17.76 0.66 2.19
N MET A 222 -16.74 0.85 1.36
CA MET A 222 -15.53 1.55 1.77
C MET A 222 -14.89 2.22 0.56
N ILE A 223 -14.41 3.44 0.79
CA ILE A 223 -13.43 4.11 -0.05
C ILE A 223 -12.06 4.05 0.63
N GLY A 224 -11.09 3.42 -0.03
CA GLY A 224 -9.76 3.18 0.52
C GLY A 224 -8.67 3.95 -0.20
N ILE A 225 -8.19 5.04 0.42
CA ILE A 225 -7.10 5.87 -0.13
C ILE A 225 -5.78 5.48 0.56
N ALA A 226 -4.76 5.18 -0.24
CA ALA A 226 -3.39 4.92 0.23
C ALA A 226 -2.39 5.04 -0.92
N PHE A 227 -1.10 5.11 -0.64
CA PHE A 227 -0.06 5.14 -1.67
C PHE A 227 0.05 3.83 -2.47
N THR A 228 0.70 3.86 -3.63
CA THR A 228 1.05 2.64 -4.37
C THR A 228 1.98 1.74 -3.55
N GLY A 229 1.89 0.42 -3.76
CA GLY A 229 2.69 -0.54 -2.99
C GLY A 229 2.29 -0.70 -1.51
N SER A 230 1.26 0.02 -1.03
CA SER A 230 0.74 -0.11 0.34
C SER A 230 -0.03 -1.42 0.61
N GLY A 231 -0.18 -2.29 -0.39
CA GLY A 231 -0.84 -3.58 -0.25
C GLY A 231 -2.37 -3.54 -0.36
N LYS A 232 -2.94 -2.49 -0.98
CA LYS A 232 -4.39 -2.34 -1.23
C LYS A 232 -5.04 -3.54 -1.90
N THR A 233 -4.35 -4.20 -2.82
CA THR A 233 -4.86 -5.39 -3.53
C THR A 233 -5.37 -6.46 -2.57
N LEU A 234 -4.69 -6.69 -1.44
CA LEU A 234 -5.14 -7.68 -0.47
C LEU A 234 -6.40 -7.27 0.28
N VAL A 235 -6.67 -5.97 0.39
CA VAL A 235 -7.85 -5.45 1.10
C VAL A 235 -9.13 -5.86 0.39
N PHE A 236 -9.12 -5.97 -0.94
CA PHE A 236 -10.26 -6.51 -1.69
C PHE A 236 -10.13 -7.97 -2.09
N VAL A 237 -8.91 -8.49 -2.35
CA VAL A 237 -8.73 -9.88 -2.76
C VAL A 237 -8.96 -10.87 -1.61
N LEU A 238 -8.55 -10.56 -0.37
CA LEU A 238 -8.76 -11.50 0.72
C LEU A 238 -10.25 -11.67 1.06
N PRO A 239 -11.04 -10.60 1.23
CA PRO A 239 -12.46 -10.75 1.52
C PRO A 239 -13.26 -11.38 0.38
N ILE A 240 -13.02 -11.00 -0.88
CA ILE A 240 -13.77 -11.58 -2.01
C ILE A 240 -13.53 -13.09 -2.14
N VAL A 241 -12.30 -13.57 -1.85
CA VAL A 241 -11.97 -15.00 -1.82
C VAL A 241 -12.66 -15.71 -0.64
N VAL A 242 -12.67 -15.10 0.55
CA VAL A 242 -13.35 -15.66 1.73
C VAL A 242 -14.86 -15.73 1.51
N PHE A 243 -15.47 -14.66 1.00
CA PHE A 243 -16.91 -14.64 0.73
C PHE A 243 -17.29 -15.63 -0.37
N SER A 244 -16.48 -15.73 -1.44
CA SER A 244 -16.68 -16.75 -2.48
C SER A 244 -16.61 -18.17 -1.92
N LEU A 245 -15.67 -18.43 -1.01
CA LEU A 245 -15.56 -19.71 -0.31
C LEU A 245 -16.78 -19.99 0.57
N GLU A 246 -17.25 -19.01 1.33
CA GLU A 246 -18.45 -19.17 2.16
C GLU A 246 -19.69 -19.46 1.33
N GLN A 247 -19.84 -18.83 0.16
CA GLN A 247 -20.94 -19.12 -0.74
C GLN A 247 -20.84 -20.53 -1.32
N GLU A 248 -19.68 -20.92 -1.86
CA GLU A 248 -19.47 -22.27 -2.42
C GLU A 248 -19.74 -23.38 -1.38
N LEU A 249 -19.40 -23.14 -0.10
CA LEU A 249 -19.68 -24.09 0.99
C LEU A 249 -21.17 -24.16 1.37
N LYS A 250 -21.92 -23.05 1.22
CA LYS A 250 -23.35 -22.99 1.54
C LYS A 250 -24.21 -23.50 0.39
N MET A 251 -23.89 -23.08 -0.82
CA MET A 251 -24.59 -23.40 -2.06
C MET A 251 -23.58 -23.40 -3.22
N PRO A 252 -23.22 -24.58 -3.74
CA PRO A 252 -22.28 -24.68 -4.86
C PRO A 252 -22.78 -23.97 -6.11
N PHE A 253 -21.87 -23.27 -6.80
CA PHE A 253 -22.20 -22.53 -8.02
C PHE A 253 -22.62 -23.45 -9.16
N LEU A 254 -23.71 -23.09 -9.84
CA LEU A 254 -24.24 -23.83 -10.97
C LEU A 254 -23.52 -23.43 -12.28
N PRO A 255 -23.53 -24.32 -13.30
CA PRO A 255 -23.07 -23.96 -14.64
C PRO A 255 -23.84 -22.75 -15.19
N ASN A 256 -23.15 -21.86 -15.89
CA ASN A 256 -23.67 -20.59 -16.45
C ASN A 256 -24.18 -19.58 -15.41
N GLU A 257 -23.84 -19.77 -14.13
CA GLU A 257 -24.08 -18.77 -13.10
C GLU A 257 -23.05 -17.63 -13.19
N GLY A 258 -23.49 -16.41 -12.86
CA GLY A 258 -22.62 -15.23 -12.82
C GLY A 258 -21.60 -15.29 -11.68
N PRO A 259 -20.59 -14.40 -11.69
CA PRO A 259 -19.67 -14.30 -10.56
C PRO A 259 -20.36 -13.78 -9.30
N PHE A 260 -19.91 -14.24 -8.14
CA PHE A 260 -20.19 -13.59 -6.86
C PHE A 260 -19.46 -12.25 -6.75
N GLY A 261 -18.21 -12.23 -7.24
CA GLY A 261 -17.30 -11.12 -7.09
C GLY A 261 -16.76 -10.61 -8.43
N LEU A 262 -16.77 -9.30 -8.62
CA LEU A 262 -16.25 -8.62 -9.79
C LEU A 262 -15.17 -7.61 -9.38
N ILE A 263 -14.01 -7.67 -10.03
CA ILE A 263 -12.93 -6.69 -9.88
C ILE A 263 -12.71 -6.02 -11.25
N VAL A 264 -12.83 -4.71 -11.30
CA VAL A 264 -12.62 -3.89 -12.50
C VAL A 264 -11.37 -3.04 -12.30
N CYS A 265 -10.47 -3.02 -13.29
CA CYS A 265 -9.25 -2.22 -13.26
C CYS A 265 -8.89 -1.68 -14.66
N PRO A 266 -8.12 -0.59 -14.78
CA PRO A 266 -7.91 0.13 -16.05
C PRO A 266 -6.99 -0.58 -17.04
N SER A 267 -6.03 -1.39 -16.58
CA SER A 267 -5.03 -2.01 -17.46
C SER A 267 -5.10 -3.54 -17.47
N ARG A 268 -4.68 -4.14 -18.60
CA ARG A 268 -4.67 -5.59 -18.79
C ARG A 268 -3.62 -6.26 -17.90
N GLU A 269 -2.51 -5.57 -17.70
CA GLU A 269 -1.36 -6.02 -16.90
C GLU A 269 -1.76 -6.08 -15.43
N LEU A 270 -2.44 -5.04 -14.94
CA LEU A 270 -2.96 -5.01 -13.57
C LEU A 270 -4.02 -6.10 -13.36
N ALA A 271 -4.93 -6.30 -14.32
CA ALA A 271 -5.92 -7.37 -14.25
C ALA A 271 -5.27 -8.76 -14.10
N LYS A 272 -4.20 -9.03 -14.84
CA LYS A 272 -3.44 -10.29 -14.73
C LYS A 272 -2.80 -10.44 -13.35
N GLN A 273 -2.15 -9.40 -12.84
CA GLN A 273 -1.52 -9.42 -11.51
C GLN A 273 -2.51 -9.65 -10.37
N ILE A 274 -3.70 -9.04 -10.47
CA ILE A 274 -4.78 -9.27 -9.50
C ILE A 274 -5.27 -10.71 -9.59
N LEU A 275 -5.50 -11.23 -10.80
CA LEU A 275 -5.94 -12.61 -11.00
C LEU A 275 -4.94 -13.62 -10.45
N GLU A 276 -3.64 -13.46 -10.73
CA GLU A 276 -2.58 -14.30 -10.15
C GLU A 276 -2.61 -14.28 -8.61
N THR A 277 -2.95 -13.14 -8.02
CA THR A 277 -3.09 -13.01 -6.56
C THR A 277 -4.33 -13.75 -6.06
N VAL A 278 -5.46 -13.67 -6.76
CA VAL A 278 -6.67 -14.45 -6.46
C VAL A 278 -6.36 -15.94 -6.54
N GLU A 279 -5.79 -16.41 -7.65
CA GLU A 279 -5.45 -17.82 -7.89
C GLU A 279 -4.49 -18.37 -6.84
N HIS A 280 -3.48 -17.59 -6.43
CA HIS A 280 -2.56 -17.98 -5.35
C HIS A 280 -3.30 -18.31 -4.04
N PHE A 281 -4.26 -17.48 -3.64
CA PHE A 281 -5.02 -17.73 -2.42
C PHE A 281 -6.03 -18.86 -2.58
N SER A 282 -6.67 -18.97 -3.75
CA SER A 282 -7.55 -20.09 -4.11
C SER A 282 -6.83 -21.44 -4.04
N ASP A 283 -5.60 -21.52 -4.57
CA ASP A 283 -4.79 -22.73 -4.56
C ASP A 283 -4.31 -23.07 -3.14
N CYS A 284 -3.93 -22.06 -2.35
CA CYS A 284 -3.56 -22.27 -0.95
C CYS A 284 -4.76 -22.78 -0.13
N LEU A 285 -5.98 -22.31 -0.39
CA LEU A 285 -7.19 -22.83 0.22
C LEU A 285 -7.44 -24.29 -0.17
N ALA A 286 -7.35 -24.61 -1.47
CA ALA A 286 -7.54 -25.97 -1.97
C ALA A 286 -6.55 -26.97 -1.36
N GLN A 287 -5.28 -26.58 -1.24
CA GLN A 287 -4.25 -27.39 -0.56
C GLN A 287 -4.54 -27.66 0.93
N HIS A 288 -5.43 -26.87 1.55
CA HIS A 288 -5.84 -27.02 2.94
C HIS A 288 -7.27 -27.59 3.09
N GLY A 289 -7.76 -28.31 2.08
CA GLY A 289 -9.00 -29.07 2.14
C GLY A 289 -10.28 -28.26 1.90
N MET A 290 -10.16 -27.05 1.36
CA MET A 290 -11.30 -26.22 0.95
C MET A 290 -11.63 -26.44 -0.54
N PRO A 291 -12.86 -26.19 -1.01
CA PRO A 291 -13.16 -26.19 -2.43
C PRO A 291 -12.33 -25.14 -3.17
N ARG A 292 -11.99 -25.44 -4.43
CA ARG A 292 -11.21 -24.52 -5.26
C ARG A 292 -12.10 -23.40 -5.79
N ILE A 293 -11.75 -22.17 -5.44
CA ILE A 293 -12.41 -20.98 -5.98
C ILE A 293 -11.97 -20.78 -7.43
N LYS A 294 -12.95 -20.74 -8.32
CA LYS A 294 -12.76 -20.56 -9.78
C LYS A 294 -12.76 -19.07 -10.10
N SER A 295 -11.73 -18.59 -10.77
CA SER A 295 -11.60 -17.20 -11.23
C SER A 295 -11.40 -17.13 -12.74
N CYS A 296 -11.78 -16.00 -13.36
CA CYS A 296 -11.65 -15.79 -14.80
C CYS A 296 -11.11 -14.39 -15.10
N LEU A 297 -10.25 -14.29 -16.13
CA LEU A 297 -9.78 -13.03 -16.69
C LEU A 297 -10.68 -12.57 -17.85
N ILE A 298 -11.01 -11.28 -17.89
CA ILE A 298 -11.77 -10.67 -18.99
C ILE A 298 -11.09 -9.39 -19.44
N ILE A 299 -10.26 -9.51 -20.47
CA ILE A 299 -9.49 -8.39 -21.01
C ILE A 299 -9.53 -8.35 -22.53
N GLY A 300 -9.30 -7.16 -23.09
CA GLY A 300 -9.13 -7.01 -24.54
C GLY A 300 -7.90 -7.76 -25.05
N GLY A 301 -7.92 -8.14 -26.33
CA GLY A 301 -6.78 -8.80 -26.99
C GLY A 301 -6.60 -10.29 -26.68
N THR A 302 -7.43 -10.89 -25.80
CA THR A 302 -7.49 -12.34 -25.62
C THR A 302 -8.74 -12.94 -26.30
N PRO A 303 -8.69 -14.20 -26.78
CA PRO A 303 -9.83 -14.89 -27.35
C PRO A 303 -10.97 -15.05 -26.32
N VAL A 304 -12.18 -14.67 -26.70
CA VAL A 304 -13.37 -14.72 -25.82
C VAL A 304 -13.74 -16.16 -25.43
N ASN A 305 -13.46 -17.14 -26.30
CA ASN A 305 -13.86 -18.53 -26.09
C ASN A 305 -13.29 -19.14 -24.79
N GLN A 306 -12.07 -18.78 -24.40
CA GLN A 306 -11.44 -19.30 -23.17
C GLN A 306 -12.13 -18.76 -21.91
N SER A 307 -12.46 -17.47 -21.92
CA SER A 307 -13.26 -16.85 -20.86
C SER A 307 -14.65 -17.49 -20.78
N LEU A 308 -15.31 -17.68 -21.93
CA LEU A 308 -16.64 -18.30 -21.99
C LEU A 308 -16.67 -19.73 -21.45
N GLU A 309 -15.67 -20.55 -21.79
CA GLU A 309 -15.59 -21.91 -21.25
C GLU A 309 -15.50 -21.91 -19.72
N SER A 310 -14.72 -20.97 -19.17
CA SER A 310 -14.57 -20.79 -17.72
C SER A 310 -15.87 -20.31 -17.07
N ILE A 311 -16.56 -19.35 -17.69
CA ILE A 311 -17.85 -18.82 -17.23
C ILE A 311 -18.94 -19.89 -17.29
N ASN A 312 -19.01 -20.66 -18.37
CA ASN A 312 -20.02 -21.72 -18.55
C ASN A 312 -19.90 -22.83 -17.49
N ARG A 313 -18.70 -23.07 -16.94
CA ARG A 313 -18.45 -24.00 -15.83
C ARG A 313 -18.83 -23.44 -14.44
N GLY A 314 -19.31 -22.20 -14.39
CA GLY A 314 -19.52 -21.43 -13.16
C GLY A 314 -18.20 -20.81 -12.70
N VAL A 315 -18.22 -19.50 -12.43
CA VAL A 315 -17.08 -18.72 -11.95
C VAL A 315 -17.47 -17.99 -10.68
N HIS A 316 -16.55 -17.90 -9.72
CA HIS A 316 -16.81 -17.19 -8.46
C HIS A 316 -16.37 -15.72 -8.57
N ILE A 317 -15.19 -15.51 -9.17
CA ILE A 317 -14.53 -14.20 -9.25
C ILE A 317 -14.17 -13.88 -10.69
N ILE A 318 -14.56 -12.71 -11.17
CA ILE A 318 -14.10 -12.17 -12.46
C ILE A 318 -13.18 -10.99 -12.20
N VAL A 319 -12.04 -10.95 -12.89
CA VAL A 319 -11.15 -9.78 -12.95
C VAL A 319 -11.17 -9.25 -14.39
N ALA A 320 -11.50 -7.98 -14.58
CA ALA A 320 -11.80 -7.46 -15.90
C ALA A 320 -11.31 -6.03 -16.15
N THR A 321 -11.10 -5.71 -17.43
CA THR A 321 -11.01 -4.32 -17.93
C THR A 321 -12.37 -3.86 -18.45
N PRO A 322 -12.78 -2.59 -18.23
CA PRO A 322 -14.12 -2.09 -18.55
C PRO A 322 -14.61 -2.45 -19.96
N GLY A 323 -13.88 -2.08 -21.01
CA GLY A 323 -14.35 -2.24 -22.39
C GLY A 323 -14.66 -3.70 -22.80
N ARG A 324 -13.85 -4.70 -22.38
CA ARG A 324 -14.16 -6.10 -22.71
C ARG A 324 -15.29 -6.66 -21.84
N LEU A 325 -15.37 -6.24 -20.57
CA LEU A 325 -16.48 -6.61 -19.70
C LEU A 325 -17.81 -6.12 -20.28
N MET A 326 -17.85 -4.86 -20.70
CA MET A 326 -19.01 -4.22 -21.32
C MET A 326 -19.46 -4.98 -22.58
N ASP A 327 -18.55 -5.26 -23.52
CA ASP A 327 -18.85 -6.04 -24.73
C ASP A 327 -19.48 -7.41 -24.42
N MET A 328 -19.01 -8.08 -23.37
CA MET A 328 -19.55 -9.39 -22.97
C MET A 328 -20.91 -9.28 -22.26
N LEU A 329 -21.16 -8.20 -21.51
CA LEU A 329 -22.45 -7.94 -20.87
C LEU A 329 -23.51 -7.57 -21.92
N ASP A 330 -23.18 -6.71 -22.88
CA ASP A 330 -24.07 -6.31 -23.98
C ASP A 330 -24.50 -7.50 -24.84
N LYS A 331 -23.55 -8.40 -25.12
CA LYS A 331 -23.81 -9.65 -25.85
C LYS A 331 -24.50 -10.72 -25.00
N LYS A 332 -24.83 -10.43 -23.74
CA LYS A 332 -25.44 -11.35 -22.77
C LYS A 332 -24.64 -12.64 -22.58
N MET A 333 -23.32 -12.56 -22.74
CA MET A 333 -22.40 -13.67 -22.52
C MET A 333 -22.16 -13.92 -21.03
N ILE A 334 -22.32 -12.88 -20.20
CA ILE A 334 -22.17 -12.93 -18.75
C ILE A 334 -23.44 -12.35 -18.12
N LYS A 335 -23.80 -12.86 -16.94
CA LYS A 335 -24.86 -12.33 -16.10
C LYS A 335 -24.26 -11.90 -14.78
N LEU A 336 -24.71 -10.77 -14.23
CA LEU A 336 -24.29 -10.28 -12.90
C LEU A 336 -25.39 -10.47 -11.84
N ASP A 337 -26.33 -11.39 -12.09
CA ASP A 337 -27.51 -11.63 -11.25
C ASP A 337 -27.19 -11.98 -9.80
N VAL A 338 -26.03 -12.61 -9.55
CA VAL A 338 -25.57 -13.06 -8.23
C VAL A 338 -24.37 -12.26 -7.70
N CYS A 339 -23.91 -11.25 -8.44
CA CYS A 339 -22.73 -10.48 -8.07
C CYS A 339 -23.07 -9.57 -6.88
N ARG A 340 -22.43 -9.78 -5.73
CA ARG A 340 -22.65 -9.02 -4.49
C ARG A 340 -21.44 -8.25 -4.01
N TYR A 341 -20.30 -8.46 -4.65
CA TYR A 341 -19.05 -7.81 -4.33
C TYR A 341 -18.48 -7.19 -5.61
N LEU A 342 -18.50 -5.87 -5.69
CA LEU A 342 -17.79 -5.13 -6.75
C LEU A 342 -16.59 -4.43 -6.15
N CYS A 343 -15.44 -4.54 -6.82
CA CYS A 343 -14.26 -3.74 -6.59
C CYS A 343 -13.88 -2.98 -7.84
N MET A 344 -13.59 -1.69 -7.69
CA MET A 344 -12.98 -0.87 -8.74
C MET A 344 -11.60 -0.44 -8.27
N ASP A 345 -10.55 -0.95 -8.91
CA ASP A 345 -9.15 -0.60 -8.64
C ASP A 345 -8.70 0.49 -9.63
N GLU A 346 -7.95 1.49 -9.16
CA GLU A 346 -7.57 2.67 -9.95
C GLU A 346 -8.77 3.42 -10.60
N ALA A 347 -9.81 3.70 -9.81
CA ALA A 347 -11.06 4.31 -10.30
C ALA A 347 -10.90 5.72 -10.89
N ASP A 348 -10.03 6.56 -10.30
CA ASP A 348 -9.62 7.85 -10.85
C ASP A 348 -9.09 7.71 -12.27
N ARG A 349 -8.14 6.79 -12.46
CA ARG A 349 -7.52 6.54 -13.75
C ARG A 349 -8.53 6.00 -14.75
N MET A 350 -9.50 5.20 -14.32
CA MET A 350 -10.56 4.76 -15.20
C MET A 350 -11.41 5.93 -15.71
N ILE A 351 -11.71 6.92 -14.85
CA ILE A 351 -12.41 8.15 -15.25
C ILE A 351 -11.55 8.96 -16.22
N ASP A 352 -10.26 9.16 -15.91
CA ASP A 352 -9.32 9.92 -16.75
C ASP A 352 -9.12 9.28 -18.14
N MET A 353 -9.22 7.96 -18.23
CA MET A 353 -9.18 7.20 -19.49
C MET A 353 -10.50 7.24 -20.28
N GLY A 354 -11.55 7.88 -19.74
CA GLY A 354 -12.86 7.99 -20.37
C GLY A 354 -13.76 6.76 -20.19
N PHE A 355 -13.47 5.88 -19.23
CA PHE A 355 -14.31 4.71 -18.92
C PHE A 355 -15.53 5.04 -18.04
N GLU A 356 -15.84 6.31 -17.80
CA GLU A 356 -16.96 6.70 -16.94
C GLU A 356 -18.30 6.12 -17.42
N GLU A 357 -18.60 6.23 -18.72
CA GLU A 357 -19.84 5.70 -19.30
C GLU A 357 -19.89 4.17 -19.24
N ASP A 358 -18.76 3.51 -19.52
CA ASP A 358 -18.64 2.05 -19.41
C ASP A 358 -18.94 1.59 -17.97
N ILE A 359 -18.35 2.26 -16.98
CA ILE A 359 -18.56 1.96 -15.57
C ILE A 359 -20.02 2.17 -15.17
N ARG A 360 -20.62 3.32 -15.52
CA ARG A 360 -22.04 3.61 -15.26
C ARG A 360 -22.95 2.54 -15.89
N THR A 361 -22.58 2.04 -17.07
CA THR A 361 -23.37 1.00 -17.73
C THR A 361 -23.18 -0.36 -17.10
N ILE A 362 -21.96 -0.73 -16.69
CA ILE A 362 -21.70 -1.94 -15.90
C ILE A 362 -22.57 -1.95 -14.62
N PHE A 363 -22.69 -0.81 -13.92
CA PHE A 363 -23.58 -0.69 -12.76
C PHE A 363 -25.05 -1.01 -13.10
N SER A 364 -25.53 -0.63 -14.28
CA SER A 364 -26.91 -0.90 -14.72
C SER A 364 -27.22 -2.40 -14.93
N TYR A 365 -26.20 -3.24 -15.11
CA TYR A 365 -26.35 -4.69 -15.26
C TYR A 365 -26.55 -5.43 -13.93
N PHE A 366 -26.29 -4.77 -12.80
CA PHE A 366 -26.59 -5.35 -11.50
C PHE A 366 -28.12 -5.35 -11.28
N LYS A 367 -28.68 -6.53 -10.97
CA LYS A 367 -30.09 -6.62 -10.63
C LYS A 367 -30.32 -6.07 -9.23
N VAL A 368 -31.10 -4.99 -9.16
CA VAL A 368 -31.65 -4.35 -7.94
C VAL A 368 -32.55 -5.29 -7.12
N ILE A 369 -32.78 -6.53 -7.57
CA ILE A 369 -33.68 -7.50 -6.91
C ILE A 369 -33.17 -7.93 -5.53
N SER A 370 -31.94 -7.60 -5.15
CA SER A 370 -31.52 -7.69 -3.76
C SER A 370 -30.94 -6.39 -3.26
N ILE A 371 -31.54 -5.96 -2.17
CA ILE A 371 -31.20 -4.85 -1.26
C ILE A 371 -29.81 -5.05 -0.62
N TYR A 372 -28.96 -5.96 -1.12
CA TYR A 372 -27.70 -6.42 -0.49
C TYR A 372 -26.48 -6.38 -1.43
N THR A 373 -26.44 -5.45 -2.38
CA THR A 373 -25.27 -5.29 -3.25
C THR A 373 -24.31 -4.32 -2.57
N THR A 374 -23.19 -4.83 -2.07
CA THR A 374 -22.11 -4.02 -1.49
C THR A 374 -21.18 -3.59 -2.61
N PHE A 375 -21.02 -2.28 -2.76
CA PHE A 375 -20.10 -1.68 -3.71
C PHE A 375 -18.86 -1.22 -2.96
N ILE A 376 -17.73 -1.89 -3.17
CA ILE A 376 -16.46 -1.49 -2.58
C ILE A 376 -15.69 -0.69 -3.62
N TYR A 377 -15.75 0.62 -3.50
CA TYR A 377 -15.06 1.55 -4.37
C TYR A 377 -13.61 1.75 -3.88
N PHE A 378 -12.60 1.13 -4.50
CA PHE A 378 -11.21 1.54 -4.25
C PHE A 378 -10.85 2.74 -5.14
N ILE A 379 -11.19 3.94 -4.67
CA ILE A 379 -10.75 5.16 -5.33
C ILE A 379 -9.26 5.36 -5.05
N TYR A 380 -8.42 5.19 -6.07
CA TYR A 380 -7.07 5.74 -6.06
C TYR A 380 -7.16 7.24 -6.33
N PHE A 381 -6.20 7.98 -5.80
CA PHE A 381 -5.63 9.15 -6.44
C PHE A 381 -4.17 8.80 -6.69
N PHE A 382 -3.74 8.75 -7.95
CA PHE A 382 -2.33 8.82 -8.27
C PHE A 382 -1.90 10.29 -8.28
N TYR A 383 -0.77 10.62 -7.69
CA TYR A 383 0.05 11.71 -8.21
C TYR A 383 1.45 11.20 -8.51
N VAL A 384 1.81 11.35 -9.78
CA VAL A 384 3.20 11.27 -10.27
C VAL A 384 3.84 12.57 -9.80
N ASN A 385 4.90 12.47 -8.99
CA ASN A 385 5.78 13.60 -8.75
C ASN A 385 6.31 14.09 -10.11
N TYR A 386 6.08 15.36 -10.44
CA TYR A 386 6.97 16.12 -11.31
C TYR A 386 7.60 17.22 -10.49
#